data_AF-A0AAD3N253-F1
#
_entry.id   AF-A0AAD3N253-F1
#
_cell.length_a   1.000
_cell.length_b   1.000
_cell.length_c   1.000
_cell.angle_alpha   90.00
_cell.angle_beta   90.00
_cell.angle_gamma   90.00
#
_symmetry.space_group_name_H-M   'P 1'
#
loop_
_entity.id
_entity.type
_entity.pdbx_description
1 polymer ?
#
loop_
_entity_poly.entity_id
_entity_poly.type
_entity_poly.pdbx_seq_one_letter_code
_entity_poly.pdbx_strand_id
1 'polypeptide(L)'
;MESADPSASACEAPAETVDDQLKLFVTVLTMRVLTKCRTLKVRRNEEWVAHTKHLVEQTLEELTVSEGFRPDLKDTKKVCKAVVSDLKERFGRKSRLESVMLLQHPKVDSAIIQSLQTHIKEHSTELANKTASTPLVWKEVLQLISFTAGILAAVALMIVIV
;
A
#
# COMPACT_ATOMS: atom_id res chain seq x y z
N MET A 1 36.64 5.54 -46.84
CA MET A 1 35.81 4.34 -47.08
C MET A 1 36.43 3.23 -46.25
N GLU A 2 35.78 2.52 -45.35
CA GLU A 2 34.38 2.41 -44.98
C GLU A 2 34.30 1.44 -43.79
N SER A 3 33.58 1.83 -42.72
CA SER A 3 32.87 0.96 -41.74
C SER A 3 33.68 -0.07 -40.90
N ALA A 4 33.29 -0.49 -39.69
CA ALA A 4 32.07 -0.31 -38.91
C ALA A 4 32.41 -0.53 -37.42
N ASP A 5 31.94 0.37 -36.56
CA ASP A 5 31.68 0.08 -35.16
C ASP A 5 30.37 -0.73 -35.05
N PRO A 6 30.31 -1.81 -34.26
CA PRO A 6 29.07 -2.23 -33.65
C PRO A 6 29.08 -1.74 -32.20
N SER A 7 28.73 -0.47 -32.02
CA SER A 7 28.33 0.03 -30.71
C SER A 7 26.95 -0.56 -30.40
N ALA A 8 26.97 -1.74 -29.77
CA ALA A 8 25.79 -2.34 -29.18
C ALA A 8 25.37 -1.49 -27.97
N SER A 9 24.52 -0.51 -28.23
CA SER A 9 23.78 0.22 -27.20
C SER A 9 22.80 -0.76 -26.54
N ALA A 10 23.28 -1.44 -25.49
CA ALA A 10 22.41 -2.08 -24.53
C ALA A 10 21.64 -0.97 -23.81
N CYS A 11 20.37 -0.79 -24.19
CA CYS A 11 19.44 -0.01 -23.39
C CYS A 11 19.15 -0.79 -22.10
N GLU A 12 20.04 -0.70 -21.12
CA GLU A 12 19.73 -1.07 -19.75
C GLU A 12 18.72 -0.06 -19.22
N ALA A 13 17.46 -0.46 -19.12
CA ALA A 13 16.46 0.31 -18.39
C ALA A 13 16.96 0.44 -16.94
N PRO A 14 17.01 1.67 -16.38
CA PRO A 14 17.49 1.86 -15.01
C PRO A 14 16.61 1.04 -14.06
N ALA A 15 17.23 0.21 -13.23
CA ALA A 15 16.53 -0.54 -12.20
C ALA A 15 15.80 0.45 -11.28
N GLU A 16 14.47 0.41 -11.27
CA GLU A 16 13.64 1.25 -10.40
C GLU A 16 14.03 1.01 -8.94
N THR A 17 14.35 2.09 -8.22
CA THR A 17 14.70 1.97 -6.80
C THR A 17 13.44 1.76 -5.95
N VAL A 18 13.61 1.22 -4.74
CA VAL A 18 12.48 1.06 -3.78
C VAL A 18 11.82 2.41 -3.48
N ASP A 19 12.61 3.49 -3.42
CA ASP A 19 12.13 4.85 -3.19
C ASP A 19 11.30 5.37 -4.38
N ASP A 20 11.69 5.05 -5.61
CA ASP A 20 10.92 5.42 -6.81
C ASP A 20 9.56 4.69 -6.85
N GLN A 21 9.54 3.41 -6.46
CA GLN A 21 8.30 2.63 -6.39
C GLN A 21 7.36 3.17 -5.30
N LEU A 22 7.91 3.53 -4.12
CA LEU A 22 7.13 4.14 -3.04
C LEU A 22 6.57 5.50 -3.47
N LYS A 23 7.39 6.34 -4.10
CA LYS A 23 6.98 7.65 -4.62
C LYS A 23 5.88 7.52 -5.67
N LEU A 24 6.01 6.56 -6.59
CA LEU A 24 4.98 6.29 -7.59
C LEU A 24 3.67 5.83 -6.92
N PHE A 25 3.77 4.91 -5.96
CA PHE A 25 2.61 4.43 -5.21
C PHE A 25 1.89 5.57 -4.46
N VAL A 26 2.61 6.40 -3.72
CA VAL A 26 2.05 7.55 -3.01
C VAL A 26 1.41 8.53 -3.99
N THR A 27 2.06 8.78 -5.12
CA THR A 27 1.51 9.64 -6.18
C THR A 27 0.17 9.11 -6.68
N VAL A 28 0.10 7.85 -7.11
CA VAL A 28 -1.14 7.23 -7.62
C VAL A 28 -2.22 7.17 -6.54
N LEU A 29 -1.84 6.88 -5.28
CA LEU A 29 -2.74 6.85 -4.14
C LEU A 29 -3.36 8.23 -3.88
N THR A 30 -2.55 9.28 -3.77
CA THR A 30 -2.99 10.67 -3.57
C THR A 30 -3.94 11.09 -4.68
N MET A 31 -3.58 10.82 -5.95
CA MET A 31 -4.48 11.13 -7.06
C MET A 31 -5.82 10.41 -6.95
N ARG A 32 -5.82 9.13 -6.57
CA ARG A 32 -7.04 8.33 -6.44
C ARG A 32 -7.92 8.82 -5.29
N VAL A 33 -7.33 9.23 -4.16
CA VAL A 33 -8.06 9.80 -3.00
C VAL A 33 -8.76 11.09 -3.43
N LEU A 34 -8.02 12.03 -4.02
CA LEU A 34 -8.55 13.30 -4.50
C LEU A 34 -9.67 13.11 -5.54
N THR A 35 -9.48 12.15 -6.46
CA THR A 35 -10.52 11.75 -7.43
C THR A 35 -11.80 11.28 -6.73
N LYS A 36 -11.67 10.40 -5.72
CA LYS A 36 -12.80 9.85 -4.98
C LYS A 36 -13.53 10.90 -4.15
N CYS A 37 -12.82 11.92 -3.70
CA CYS A 37 -13.38 13.08 -3.03
C CYS A 37 -13.88 14.17 -3.98
N ARG A 38 -13.88 13.93 -5.30
CA ARG A 38 -14.40 14.80 -6.38
C ARG A 38 -13.72 16.17 -6.51
N THR A 39 -12.51 16.33 -5.99
CA THR A 39 -11.77 17.60 -6.04
C THR A 39 -11.22 17.93 -7.44
N LEU A 40 -11.15 16.95 -8.33
CA LEU A 40 -10.57 17.09 -9.68
C LEU A 40 -11.43 17.87 -10.69
N LYS A 41 -12.76 17.94 -10.52
CA LYS A 41 -13.65 18.47 -11.57
C LYS A 41 -13.77 19.99 -11.62
N VAL A 42 -13.22 20.70 -10.63
CA VAL A 42 -13.52 22.11 -10.38
C VAL A 42 -12.31 23.02 -10.62
N ARG A 43 -11.10 22.47 -10.82
CA ARG A 43 -9.85 23.26 -10.89
C ARG A 43 -9.17 23.22 -12.25
N ARG A 44 -8.33 24.24 -12.47
CA ARG A 44 -7.35 24.27 -13.57
C ARG A 44 -6.29 23.18 -13.35
N ASN A 45 -5.83 22.56 -14.44
CA ASN A 45 -4.87 21.43 -14.37
C ASN A 45 -3.59 21.78 -13.59
N GLU A 46 -3.05 22.99 -13.76
CA GLU A 46 -1.80 23.43 -13.14
C GLU A 46 -1.89 23.54 -11.60
N GLU A 47 -2.98 24.13 -11.09
CA GLU A 47 -3.22 24.24 -9.64
C GLU A 47 -3.36 22.87 -8.99
N TRP A 48 -3.97 21.93 -9.71
CA TRP A 48 -4.16 20.58 -9.20
C TRP A 48 -2.85 19.78 -9.18
N VAL A 49 -2.01 19.94 -10.20
CA VAL A 49 -0.67 19.33 -10.25
C VAL A 49 0.19 19.85 -9.10
N ALA A 50 0.19 21.16 -8.86
CA ALA A 50 0.93 21.77 -7.75
C ALA A 50 0.43 21.28 -6.38
N HIS A 51 -0.89 21.23 -6.17
CA HIS A 51 -1.49 20.75 -4.92
C HIS A 51 -1.16 19.27 -4.67
N THR A 52 -1.23 18.44 -5.71
CA THR A 52 -0.92 17.01 -5.59
C THR A 52 0.56 16.78 -5.34
N LYS A 53 1.44 17.52 -6.03
CA LYS A 53 2.87 17.49 -5.78
C LYS A 53 3.17 17.82 -4.31
N HIS A 54 2.59 18.89 -3.79
CA HIS A 54 2.75 19.29 -2.40
C HIS A 54 2.29 18.19 -1.42
N LEU A 55 1.10 17.61 -1.63
CA LEU A 55 0.60 16.53 -0.78
C LEU A 55 1.49 15.28 -0.82
N VAL A 56 2.02 14.93 -2.00
CA VAL A 56 2.93 13.79 -2.16
C VAL A 56 4.26 14.03 -1.44
N GLU A 57 4.87 15.19 -1.64
CA GLU A 57 6.15 15.56 -1.00
C GLU A 57 6.02 15.53 0.53
N GLN A 58 4.98 16.16 1.08
CA GLN A 58 4.73 16.17 2.51
C GLN A 58 4.36 14.79 3.07
N THR A 59 3.63 13.98 2.30
CA THR A 59 3.35 12.60 2.70
C THR A 59 4.65 11.82 2.83
N LEU A 60 5.55 11.91 1.85
CA LEU A 60 6.80 11.15 1.82
C LEU A 60 7.81 11.60 2.89
N GLU A 61 7.88 12.89 3.22
CA GLU A 61 8.87 13.46 4.14
C GLU A 61 8.85 12.81 5.53
N GLU A 62 7.66 12.47 6.05
CA GLU A 62 7.51 11.84 7.38
C GLU A 62 7.08 10.37 7.31
N LEU A 63 7.03 9.79 6.11
CA LEU A 63 6.55 8.43 5.91
C LEU A 63 7.65 7.41 6.24
N THR A 64 7.43 6.68 7.33
CA THR A 64 8.23 5.51 7.71
C THR A 64 7.47 4.23 7.39
N VAL A 65 7.95 3.47 6.41
CA VAL A 65 7.40 2.15 6.02
C VAL A 65 8.28 1.01 6.51
N SER A 66 7.70 -0.19 6.64
CA SER A 66 8.46 -1.39 6.96
C SER A 66 9.50 -1.72 5.87
N GLU A 67 10.64 -2.27 6.28
CA GLU A 67 11.70 -2.69 5.37
C GLU A 67 11.18 -3.69 4.32
N GLY A 68 11.59 -3.51 3.06
CA GLY A 68 11.14 -4.36 1.95
C GLY A 68 9.70 -4.10 1.49
N PHE A 69 9.04 -3.03 1.96
CA PHE A 69 7.71 -2.66 1.49
C PHE A 69 7.72 -2.36 -0.02
N ARG A 70 7.06 -3.23 -0.78
CA ARG A 70 6.85 -3.10 -2.23
C ARG A 70 5.36 -3.08 -2.54
N PRO A 71 4.73 -1.90 -2.52
CA PRO A 71 3.30 -1.81 -2.76
C PRO A 71 2.94 -2.17 -4.21
N ASP A 72 1.88 -2.96 -4.38
CA ASP A 72 1.26 -3.25 -5.68
C ASP A 72 0.09 -2.26 -5.95
N LEU A 73 -0.26 -2.06 -7.21
CA LEU A 73 -1.43 -1.31 -7.66
C LEU A 73 -2.75 -1.81 -7.04
N LYS A 74 -2.81 -3.10 -6.70
CA LYS A 74 -3.94 -3.70 -5.96
C LYS A 74 -4.07 -3.10 -4.56
N ASP A 75 -2.95 -2.89 -3.88
CA ASP A 75 -2.91 -2.29 -2.54
C ASP A 75 -3.41 -0.86 -2.55
N THR A 76 -3.12 -0.12 -3.63
CA THR A 76 -3.59 1.27 -3.80
C THR A 76 -5.10 1.38 -3.66
N LYS A 77 -5.88 0.37 -4.09
CA LYS A 77 -7.35 0.41 -3.97
C LYS A 77 -7.80 0.24 -2.52
N LYS A 78 -7.15 -0.66 -1.77
CA LYS A 78 -7.45 -0.93 -0.35
C LYS A 78 -7.10 0.29 0.50
N VAL A 79 -5.88 0.79 0.37
CA VAL A 79 -5.40 1.96 1.12
C VAL A 79 -6.24 3.20 0.77
N CYS A 80 -6.55 3.42 -0.52
CA CYS A 80 -7.43 4.52 -0.93
C CYS A 80 -8.80 4.46 -0.27
N LYS A 81 -9.40 3.26 -0.14
CA LYS A 81 -10.69 3.10 0.52
C LYS A 81 -10.62 3.46 2.00
N ALA A 82 -9.55 3.06 2.69
CA ALA A 82 -9.33 3.38 4.10
C ALA A 82 -9.18 4.90 4.29
N VAL A 83 -8.28 5.54 3.53
CA VAL A 83 -8.06 6.99 3.55
C VAL A 83 -9.35 7.77 3.30
N VAL A 84 -10.11 7.40 2.27
CA VAL A 84 -11.40 8.08 1.98
C VAL A 84 -12.43 7.84 3.08
N SER A 85 -12.35 6.72 3.79
CA SER A 85 -13.23 6.45 4.94
C SER A 85 -12.87 7.35 6.12
N ASP A 86 -11.61 7.42 6.49
CA ASP A 86 -11.10 8.27 7.57
C ASP A 86 -11.40 9.76 7.29
N LEU A 87 -11.17 10.23 6.06
CA LEU A 87 -11.50 11.62 5.70
C LEU A 87 -13.00 11.92 5.80
N LYS A 88 -13.88 10.97 5.48
CA LYS A 88 -15.33 11.13 5.66
C LYS A 88 -15.74 11.16 7.13
N GLU A 89 -15.01 10.45 7.98
CA GLU A 89 -15.24 10.48 9.41
C GLU A 89 -14.84 11.86 9.98
N ARG A 90 -13.66 12.37 9.60
CA ARG A 90 -13.15 13.67 10.05
C ARG A 90 -13.97 14.86 9.56
N PHE A 91 -14.39 14.86 8.30
CA PHE A 91 -15.02 16.02 7.65
C PHE A 91 -16.51 15.84 7.32
N GLY A 92 -17.07 14.68 7.66
CA GLY A 92 -18.46 14.34 7.40
C GLY A 92 -18.72 13.71 6.04
N ARG A 93 -20.01 13.43 5.77
CA ARG A 93 -20.46 12.73 4.57
C ARG A 93 -20.07 13.48 3.28
N LYS A 94 -20.16 12.74 2.17
CA LYS A 94 -19.66 13.08 0.83
C LYS A 94 -19.71 14.55 0.41
N SER A 95 -20.84 15.26 0.55
CA SER A 95 -20.97 16.65 0.12
C SER A 95 -20.13 17.61 0.96
N ARG A 96 -20.04 17.39 2.27
CA ARG A 96 -19.25 18.22 3.18
C ARG A 96 -17.75 18.00 2.95
N LEU A 97 -17.33 16.75 2.75
CA LEU A 97 -15.96 16.42 2.39
C LEU A 97 -15.54 17.09 1.07
N GLU A 98 -16.38 17.03 0.04
CA GLU A 98 -16.13 17.70 -1.25
C GLU A 98 -15.93 19.21 -1.08
N SER A 99 -16.83 19.89 -0.36
CA SER A 99 -16.71 21.32 -0.08
C SER A 99 -15.45 21.68 0.73
N VAL A 100 -15.12 20.88 1.74
CA VAL A 100 -13.96 21.13 2.62
C VAL A 100 -12.64 20.97 1.85
N MET A 101 -12.56 19.98 0.96
CA MET A 101 -11.35 19.77 0.15
C MET A 101 -11.19 20.81 -0.97
N LEU A 102 -12.28 21.43 -1.43
CA LEU A 102 -12.19 22.53 -2.39
C LEU A 102 -11.51 23.77 -1.80
N LEU A 103 -11.61 23.99 -0.48
CA LEU A 103 -11.10 25.17 0.21
C LEU A 103 -9.56 25.24 0.35
N GLN A 104 -8.81 24.16 0.06
CA GLN A 104 -7.33 24.07 0.27
C GLN A 104 -6.85 24.62 1.62
N HIS A 105 -7.67 24.46 2.65
CA HIS A 105 -7.30 24.99 3.95
C HIS A 105 -6.13 24.14 4.48
N PRO A 106 -5.06 24.72 5.04
CA PRO A 106 -3.88 23.97 5.50
C PRO A 106 -4.21 22.82 6.45
N LYS A 107 -5.22 23.01 7.31
CA LYS A 107 -5.75 21.95 8.20
C LYS A 107 -6.33 20.74 7.45
N VAL A 108 -6.92 20.94 6.27
CA VAL A 108 -7.46 19.87 5.44
C VAL A 108 -6.32 19.11 4.78
N ASP A 109 -5.33 19.82 4.25
CA ASP A 109 -4.14 19.20 3.66
C ASP A 109 -3.37 18.37 4.70
N SER A 110 -3.16 18.92 5.90
CA SER A 110 -2.57 18.18 7.01
C SER A 110 -3.36 16.90 7.36
N ALA A 111 -4.70 16.96 7.36
CA ALA A 111 -5.51 15.77 7.61
C ALA A 111 -5.42 14.73 6.48
N ILE A 112 -5.29 15.17 5.22
CA ILE A 112 -5.06 14.26 4.08
C ILE A 112 -3.70 13.57 4.22
N ILE A 113 -2.65 14.35 4.49
CA ILE A 113 -1.29 13.86 4.68
C ILE A 113 -1.25 12.83 5.81
N GLN A 114 -1.81 13.16 6.98
CA GLN A 114 -1.89 12.23 8.10
C GLN A 114 -2.66 10.96 7.76
N SER A 115 -3.81 11.08 7.11
CA SER A 115 -4.62 9.93 6.72
C SER A 115 -3.88 9.00 5.76
N LEU A 116 -3.17 9.58 4.77
CA LEU A 116 -2.30 8.84 3.86
C LEU A 116 -1.19 8.12 4.63
N GLN A 117 -0.41 8.85 5.44
CA GLN A 117 0.71 8.29 6.20
C GLN A 117 0.26 7.14 7.12
N THR A 118 -0.82 7.34 7.90
CA THR A 118 -1.36 6.33 8.80
C THR A 118 -1.70 5.05 8.05
N HIS A 119 -2.50 5.13 6.99
CA HIS A 119 -2.97 3.93 6.29
C HIS A 119 -1.92 3.28 5.38
N ILE A 120 -0.94 4.04 4.88
CA ILE A 120 0.22 3.45 4.19
C ILE A 120 1.06 2.66 5.20
N LYS A 121 1.34 3.25 6.38
CA LYS A 121 2.13 2.60 7.43
C LYS A 121 1.45 1.34 7.94
N GLU A 122 0.17 1.41 8.29
CA GLU A 122 -0.63 0.25 8.71
C GLU A 122 -0.65 -0.86 7.66
N HIS A 123 -0.78 -0.51 6.38
CA HIS A 123 -0.78 -1.52 5.31
C HIS A 123 0.62 -2.12 5.11
N SER A 124 1.68 -1.32 5.26
CA SER A 124 3.07 -1.82 5.19
C SER A 124 3.38 -2.82 6.32
N THR A 125 2.92 -2.55 7.55
CA THR A 125 3.12 -3.45 8.69
C THR A 125 2.27 -4.71 8.56
N GLU A 126 1.03 -4.60 8.05
CA GLU A 126 0.19 -5.77 7.77
C GLU A 126 0.83 -6.70 6.74
N LEU A 127 1.44 -6.16 5.68
CA LEU A 127 2.15 -6.95 4.68
C LEU A 127 3.42 -7.60 5.25
N ALA A 128 4.19 -6.87 6.06
CA ALA A 128 5.35 -7.43 6.73
C ALA A 128 4.96 -8.60 7.65
N ASN A 129 3.90 -8.45 8.43
CA ASN A 129 3.39 -9.49 9.33
C ASN A 129 2.86 -10.71 8.58
N LYS A 130 2.16 -10.52 7.44
CA LYS A 130 1.70 -11.63 6.59
C LYS A 130 2.86 -12.42 5.98
N THR A 131 3.93 -11.73 5.62
CA THR A 131 5.15 -12.34 5.09
C THR A 131 5.94 -13.07 6.17
N ALA A 132 5.93 -12.57 7.41
CA ALA A 132 6.48 -13.31 8.55
C ALA A 132 5.61 -14.54 8.90
N SER A 133 4.29 -14.47 8.68
CA SER A 133 3.31 -15.50 9.05
C SER A 133 2.95 -16.48 7.92
N THR A 134 3.64 -16.46 6.78
CA THR A 134 3.40 -17.35 5.61
C THR A 134 3.26 -18.84 6.00
N PRO A 135 2.62 -19.69 5.16
CA PRO A 135 2.00 -20.99 5.51
C PRO A 135 2.93 -22.08 6.05
N LEU A 136 4.22 -21.80 6.24
CA LEU A 136 5.16 -22.71 6.90
C LEU A 136 4.67 -23.06 8.30
N VAL A 137 4.25 -22.08 9.10
CA VAL A 137 3.78 -22.31 10.48
C VAL A 137 2.52 -23.17 10.49
N TRP A 138 1.56 -22.88 9.61
CA TRP A 138 0.35 -23.69 9.49
C TRP A 138 0.64 -25.10 8.96
N LYS A 139 1.62 -25.27 8.08
CA LYS A 139 2.04 -26.58 7.58
C LYS A 139 2.68 -27.41 8.70
N GLU A 140 3.50 -26.81 9.55
CA GLU A 140 4.09 -27.51 10.71
C GLU A 140 3.03 -27.85 11.77
N VAL A 141 2.08 -26.94 12.02
CA VAL A 141 0.95 -27.21 12.91
C VAL A 141 0.08 -28.34 12.36
N LEU A 142 -0.21 -28.37 11.05
CA LEU A 142 -0.97 -29.46 10.43
C LEU A 142 -0.21 -30.79 10.49
N GLN A 143 1.10 -30.78 10.28
CA GLN A 143 1.94 -31.97 10.40
C GLN A 143 1.93 -32.51 11.84
N LEU A 144 2.08 -31.65 12.84
CA LEU A 144 2.03 -32.04 14.25
C LEU A 144 0.67 -32.63 14.65
N ILE A 145 -0.43 -32.02 14.20
CA ILE A 145 -1.79 -32.54 14.42
C ILE A 145 -1.97 -33.91 13.74
N SER A 146 -1.48 -34.09 12.52
CA SER A 146 -1.56 -35.38 11.82
C SER A 146 -0.76 -36.48 12.52
N PHE A 147 0.41 -36.14 13.05
CA PHE A 147 1.30 -37.09 13.73
C PHE A 147 0.72 -37.54 15.07
N THR A 148 0.21 -36.58 15.86
CA THR A 148 -0.45 -36.87 17.13
C THR A 148 -1.72 -37.70 16.96
N ALA A 149 -2.55 -37.41 15.95
CA ALA A 149 -3.72 -38.21 15.63
C ALA A 149 -3.35 -39.66 15.23
N GLY A 150 -2.28 -39.82 14.44
CA GLY A 150 -1.77 -41.15 14.04
C GLY A 150 -1.29 -42.00 15.22
N ILE A 151 -0.54 -41.39 16.15
CA ILE A 151 -0.10 -42.07 17.39
C ILE A 151 -1.29 -42.48 18.24
N LEU A 152 -2.26 -41.58 18.42
CA LEU A 152 -3.44 -41.88 19.24
C LEU A 152 -4.24 -43.06 18.67
N ALA A 153 -4.40 -43.12 17.35
CA ALA A 153 -5.06 -44.22 16.67
C ALA A 153 -4.31 -45.54 16.83
N ALA A 154 -2.97 -45.53 16.74
CA ALA A 154 -2.14 -46.72 16.93
C ALA A 154 -2.22 -47.26 18.37
N VAL A 155 -2.20 -46.37 19.38
CA VAL A 155 -2.35 -46.76 20.79
C VAL A 155 -3.73 -47.36 21.05
N ALA A 156 -4.80 -46.76 20.51
CA ALA A 156 -6.15 -47.30 20.63
C ALA A 156 -6.27 -48.71 20.00
N LEU A 157 -5.66 -48.92 18.83
CA LEU A 157 -5.62 -50.23 18.17
C LEU A 157 -4.91 -51.30 19.03
N MET A 158 -3.79 -50.95 19.67
CA MET A 158 -3.07 -51.87 20.55
C MET A 158 -3.88 -52.26 21.79
N ILE A 159 -4.67 -51.33 22.35
CA ILE A 159 -5.55 -51.62 23.50
C ILE A 159 -6.69 -52.57 23.13
N VAL A 160 -7.20 -52.49 21.90
CA VAL A 160 -8.32 -53.35 21.43
C VAL A 160 -7.84 -54.76 21.05
N ILE A 161 -6.57 -54.91 20.67
CA ILE A 161 -6.00 -56.19 20.24
C ILE A 161 -5.50 -57.04 21.42
N VAL A 162 -5.21 -56.41 22.56
CA VAL A 162 -4.80 -57.07 23.83
C VAL A 162 -6.02 -57.51 24.62
#